data_AF-K2R4D8-F1
#
_entry.id   AF-K2R4D8-F1
#
_cell.length_a   1.000
_cell.length_b   1.000
_cell.length_c   1.000
_cell.angle_alpha   90.00
_cell.angle_beta   90.00
_cell.angle_gamma   90.00
#
_symmetry.space_group_name_H-M   'P 1'
#
loop_
_entity.id
_entity.type
_entity.pdbx_description
1 polymer ?
#
loop_
_entity_poly.entity_id
_entity_poly.type
_entity_poly.pdbx_seq_one_letter_code
_entity_poly.pdbx_strand_id
1 'polypeptide(L)' 'MIDRIEVSMINESVHNFRRGEFGVESIEIHEKRGLIEVIYGSQDTGKKIVLIPLQNVEKCEFTDKMEKTSKEND' A
#
# COMPACT_ATOMS: atom_id res chain seq x y z
N MET A 1 3.33 -6.56 6.10
CA MET A 1 2.17 -6.50 5.17
C MET A 1 1.45 -5.21 5.45
N ILE A 2 1.14 -4.41 4.43
CA ILE A 2 0.57 -3.07 4.65
C ILE A 2 -0.91 -3.21 4.97
N ASP A 3 -1.32 -2.63 6.10
CA ASP A 3 -2.70 -2.61 6.55
C ASP A 3 -3.37 -1.30 6.16
N ARG A 4 -2.67 -0.17 6.31
CA ARG A 4 -3.20 1.16 6.03
C ARG A 4 -2.13 2.13 5.55
N ILE A 5 -2.50 3.02 4.64
CA ILE A 5 -1.72 4.22 4.29
C ILE A 5 -2.58 5.47 4.36
N GLU A 6 -1.97 6.57 4.80
CA GLU A 6 -2.50 7.92 4.68
C GLU A 6 -1.69 8.66 3.62
N VAL A 7 -2.35 9.25 2.64
CA VAL A 7 -1.68 9.92 1.52
C VAL A 7 -2.18 11.34 1.31
N SER A 8 -1.26 12.28 1.12
CA SER A 8 -1.58 13.65 0.73
C SER A 8 -1.93 13.69 -0.75
N MET A 9 -3.02 14.37 -1.06
CA MET A 9 -3.47 14.64 -2.42
C MET A 9 -3.07 16.08 -2.81
N ILE A 10 -3.07 16.38 -4.11
CA ILE A 10 -2.66 17.70 -4.65
C ILE A 10 -3.51 18.86 -4.09
N ASN A 11 -4.76 18.57 -3.68
CA ASN A 11 -5.68 19.52 -3.09
C ASN A 11 -5.54 19.64 -1.55
N GLU A 12 -4.39 19.23 -1.00
CA GLU A 12 -4.11 19.23 0.46
C GLU A 12 -5.04 18.34 1.28
N SER A 13 -5.86 17.49 0.63
CA SER A 13 -6.68 16.51 1.34
C SER A 13 -5.88 15.24 1.64
N VAL A 14 -6.17 14.60 2.78
CA VAL A 14 -5.58 13.32 3.15
C VAL A 14 -6.57 12.20 2.84
N HIS A 15 -6.14 11.23 2.04
CA HIS A 15 -6.92 10.03 1.74
C HIS A 15 -6.40 8.84 2.53
N ASN A 16 -7.32 8.01 3.00
CA ASN A 16 -7.02 6.81 3.78
C ASN A 16 -7.32 5.56 2.94
N PHE A 17 -6.30 4.73 2.70
CA PHE A 17 -6.50 3.42 2.11
C PHE A 17 -6.24 2.36 3.17
N ARG A 18 -7.21 1.48 3.39
CA ARG A 18 -7.10 0.40 4.37
C ARG A 18 -7.54 -0.91 3.76
N ARG A 19 -6.71 -1.93 3.93
CA ARG A 19 -6.99 -3.29 3.47
C ARG A 19 -8.28 -3.82 4.10
N GLY A 20 -9.17 -4.37 3.28
CA GLY A 20 -10.47 -4.88 3.69
C GLY A 20 -11.59 -3.82 3.72
N GLU A 21 -11.28 -2.54 3.53
CA GLU A 21 -12.27 -1.46 3.47
C GLU A 21 -12.50 -0.99 2.03
N PHE A 22 -13.75 -0.62 1.70
CA PHE A 22 -14.15 -0.04 0.41
C PHE A 22 -13.68 -0.83 -0.82
N GLY A 23 -13.55 -2.16 -0.69
CA GLY A 23 -13.11 -3.06 -1.75
C GLY A 23 -11.60 -3.09 -1.98
N VAL A 24 -10.77 -2.47 -1.12
CA VAL A 24 -9.32 -2.60 -1.15
C VAL A 24 -8.92 -4.01 -0.69
N GLU A 25 -8.27 -4.75 -1.59
CA GLU A 25 -7.84 -6.13 -1.36
C GLU A 25 -6.39 -6.19 -0.85
N SER A 26 -5.49 -5.40 -1.45
CA SER A 26 -4.10 -5.31 -1.03
C SER A 26 -3.49 -3.92 -1.28
N ILE A 27 -2.43 -3.64 -0.54
CA ILE A 27 -1.60 -2.44 -0.69
C ILE A 27 -0.15 -2.93 -0.78
N GLU A 28 0.55 -2.58 -1.85
CA GLU A 28 1.90 -3.05 -2.16
C GLU A 28 2.84 -1.86 -2.43
N ILE A 29 4.03 -1.86 -1.83
CA ILE A 29 5.08 -0.85 -2.09
C ILE A 29 6.07 -1.41 -3.10
N HIS A 30 6.32 -0.65 -4.16
CA HIS A 30 7.36 -0.91 -5.16
C HIS A 30 8.51 0.07 -4.98
N GLU A 31 9.43 -0.23 -4.07
CA GLU A 31 10.52 0.70 -3.69
C GLU A 31 11.38 1.13 -4.88
N LYS A 32 11.75 0.20 -5.76
CA LYS A 32 12.57 0.50 -6.96
C LYS A 32 11.89 1.45 -7.93
N ARG A 33 10.56 1.45 -7.97
CA ARG A 33 9.75 2.28 -8.87
C ARG A 33 9.22 3.54 -8.18
N GLY A 34 9.43 3.68 -6.86
CA GLY A 34 8.96 4.81 -6.07
C GLY A 34 7.44 4.96 -6.04
N LEU A 35 6.68 3.85 -6.08
CA LEU A 35 5.22 3.88 -6.13
C LEU A 35 4.58 2.85 -5.20
N ILE A 36 3.33 3.11 -4.85
CA ILE A 36 2.42 2.21 -4.14
C ILE A 36 1.29 1.80 -5.08
N GLU A 37 0.97 0.52 -5.06
CA GLU A 37 -0.18 -0.07 -5.71
C GLU A 37 -1.26 -0.37 -4.67
N VAL A 38 -2.40 0.31 -4.78
CA VAL A 38 -3.63 -0.05 -4.06
C VAL A 38 -4.50 -0.85 -5.01
N ILE A 39 -4.69 -2.12 -4.68
CA ILE A 39 -5.37 -3.09 -5.52
C ILE A 39 -6.77 -3.32 -4.94
N TYR A 40 -7.78 -3.14 -5.78
CA TYR A 40 -9.17 -3.43 -5.43
C TYR A 40 -9.54 -4.84 -5.89
N GLY A 41 -10.50 -5.43 -5.18
CA GLY A 41 -11.10 -6.72 -5.56
C GLY A 41 -11.65 -6.68 -6.99
N SER A 42 -11.58 -7.83 -7.67
CA SER A 42 -12.12 -7.99 -9.02
C SER A 42 -13.59 -7.63 -9.07
N GLN A 43 -13.95 -6.79 -10.04
CA GLN A 43 -15.34 -6.45 -10.37
C GLN A 43 -15.69 -7.08 -11.72
N ASP A 44 -16.97 -7.15 -12.07
CA ASP A 44 -17.42 -7.71 -13.35
C ASP A 44 -16.79 -7.02 -14.57
N THR A 45 -16.37 -5.76 -14.40
CA THR A 45 -15.69 -4.95 -15.43
C THR A 45 -14.17 -5.09 -15.42
N GLY A 46 -13.59 -5.91 -14.54
CA GLY A 46 -12.15 -6.14 -14.42
C GLY A 46 -11.57 -5.70 -13.07
N LYS A 47 -10.24 -5.54 -13.04
CA LYS A 47 -9.48 -5.23 -11.82
C LYS A 47 -9.10 -3.75 -11.80
N LYS A 48 -9.46 -3.05 -10.73
CA LYS A 48 -9.08 -1.66 -10.50
C LYS A 48 -7.80 -1.59 -9.67
N ILE A 49 -6.82 -0.83 -10.15
CA ILE A 49 -5.55 -0.59 -9.45
C ILE A 49 -5.33 0.93 -9.41
N VAL A 50 -4.98 1.45 -8.25
CA VAL A 50 -4.61 2.85 -8.06
C VAL A 50 -3.12 2.93 -7.80
N LEU A 51 -2.44 3.81 -8.54
CA LEU A 51 -1.01 4.06 -8.42
C LEU A 51 -0.80 5.36 -7.67
N ILE A 52 -0.03 5.31 -6.58
CA ILE A 52 0.25 6.45 -5.73
C ILE A 52 1.76 6.64 -5.66
N PRO A 53 2.30 7.84 -5.92
CA PRO A 53 3.72 8.09 -5.72
C PRO A 53 4.09 7.91 -4.25
N LEU A 54 5.23 7.25 -3.97
CA LEU A 54 5.65 6.96 -2.59
C LEU A 54 5.83 8.24 -1.75
N GLN A 55 6.24 9.33 -2.40
CA GLN A 55 6.40 10.65 -1.78
C GLN A 55 5.11 11.27 -1.23
N ASN A 56 3.94 10.77 -1.64
CA ASN A 56 2.65 11.25 -1.16
C ASN A 56 2.22 10.57 0.15
N VAL A 57 2.96 9.59 0.65
CA VAL A 57 2.60 8.87 1.88
C VAL A 57 2.99 9.69 3.10
N GLU A 58 2.01 9.99 3.95
CA GLU A 58 2.23 10.62 5.24
C GLU A 58 2.46 9.60 6.34
N LYS A 59 1.65 8.53 6.34
CA LYS A 59 1.71 7.45 7.33
C LYS A 59 1.49 6.10 6.68
N CYS A 60 2.18 5.08 7.18
CA CYS A 60 2.02 3.70 6.75
C CYS A 60 1.96 2.81 7.99
N GLU A 61 0.85 2.08 8.14
CA GLU A 61 0.68 1.05 9.16
C GLU A 61 0.83 -0.32 8.49
N PHE A 62 1.70 -1.15 9.04
CA PHE A 62 1.93 -2.50 8.55
C PHE A 62 2.03 -3.48 9.71
N THR A 63 1.46 -4.66 9.52
CA THR A 63 1.74 -5.80 10.39
C THR A 63 3.07 -6.40 9.98
N ASP A 64 4.02 -6.41 10.91
CA ASP A 64 5.28 -7.13 10.73
C ASP A 64 4.95 -8.62 10.51
N LYS A 65 5.24 -9.11 9.31
CA LYS A 65 5.70 -10.49 9.22
C LYS A 65 7.16 -10.38 9.64
N MET A 66 7.50 -10.88 10.83
CA MET A 66 8.90 -11.20 11.13
C MET A 66 9.39 -12.09 9.99
N GLU A 67 10.04 -11.51 8.99
CA GLU A 67 10.92 -12.31 8.15
C GLU A 67 11.94 -12.87 9.12
N LYS A 68 12.03 -14.20 9.18
CA LYS A 68 13.16 -14.86 9.82
C LYS A 68 14.37 -14.24 9.17
N THR A 69 15.05 -13.35 9.89
CA THR A 69 16.42 -13.01 9.62
C THR A 69 17.14 -14.35 9.65
N SER A 70 17.39 -14.92 8.48
CA SER A 70 18.48 -15.86 8.32
C SER A 70 19.71 -15.06 8.70
N LYS A 71 20.05 -15.14 9.99
CA LYS A 71 21.25 -14.57 10.56
C LYS A 71 22.42 -14.98 9.68
N GLU A 72 23.28 -14.00 9.43
CA GLU A 72 24.69 -14.18 9.07
C GLU A 72 25.26 -15.44 9.72
N ASN A 73 26.06 -16.18 8.94
CA ASN A 73 27.22 -16.86 9.48
C ASN A 73 28.34 -16.69 8.46
N ASP A 74 29.33 -15.90 8.89
CA ASP A 74 30.75 -15.78 8.50
C ASP A 74 31.17 -15.85 7.03
#